data_AF-A0A383DXN5-F1
#
_entry.id   AF-A0A383DXN5-F1
#
_cell.length_a   1.000
_cell.length_b   1.000
_cell.length_c   1.000
_cell.angle_alpha   90.00
_cell.angle_beta   90.00
_cell.angle_gamma   90.00
#
_symmetry.space_group_name_H-M   'P 1'
#
loop_
_entity.id
_entity.type
_entity.pdbx_description
1 polymer ?
#
loop_
_entity_poly.entity_id
_entity_poly.type
_entity_poly.pdbx_seq_one_letter_code
_entity_poly.pdbx_strand_id
1 'polypeptide(L)'
;MNDPITIKKGLDVQLEIESLAFGGMGVAHLNQMVTFVKNAIPGQTVTARITKKRSSFLEARSLEVLSESPHFVPVKCEHFADCGGCTFQNLDYNHQIAA
;
A
#
# COMPACT_ATOMS: atom_id res chain seq x y z
N MET A 1 -5.60 -1.39 25.83
CA MET A 1 -7.03 -1.67 25.59
C MET A 1 -7.21 -1.59 24.09
N ASN A 2 -7.13 -2.72 23.38
CA ASN A 2 -7.39 -2.74 21.94
C ASN A 2 -8.87 -3.05 21.76
N ASP A 3 -9.68 -2.00 21.72
CA ASP A 3 -11.04 -2.15 21.21
C ASP A 3 -10.95 -2.70 19.78
N PRO A 4 -11.73 -3.72 19.42
CA PRO A 4 -11.72 -4.25 18.07
C PRO A 4 -12.24 -3.18 17.12
N ILE A 5 -11.31 -2.52 16.41
CA ILE A 5 -11.64 -1.55 15.37
C ILE A 5 -12.56 -2.24 14.37
N THR A 6 -13.81 -1.77 14.28
CA THR A 6 -14.77 -2.29 13.31
C THR A 6 -14.37 -1.81 11.92
N ILE A 7 -13.75 -2.70 11.15
CA ILE A 7 -13.29 -2.40 9.79
C ILE A 7 -14.50 -2.13 8.89
N LYS A 8 -14.51 -0.94 8.28
CA LYS A 8 -15.51 -0.49 7.31
C LYS A 8 -14.86 0.36 6.21
N LYS A 9 -15.54 0.50 5.07
CA LYS A 9 -15.15 1.44 4.02
C LYS A 9 -15.08 2.87 4.59
N GLY A 10 -14.04 3.61 4.21
CA GLY A 10 -13.78 4.99 4.64
C GLY A 10 -13.05 5.11 5.98
N LEU A 11 -12.73 3.98 6.64
CA LEU A 11 -11.85 3.99 7.80
C LEU A 11 -10.40 4.24 7.37
N ASP A 12 -9.72 5.14 8.08
CA ASP A 12 -8.28 5.36 7.92
C ASP A 12 -7.52 4.58 8.96
N VAL A 13 -6.46 3.90 8.53
CA VAL A 13 -5.62 3.03 9.35
C VAL A 13 -4.16 3.23 8.99
N GLN A 14 -3.27 3.05 9.97
CA GLN A 14 -1.84 2.97 9.72
C GLN A 14 -1.48 1.54 9.32
N LEU A 15 -0.78 1.36 8.21
CA LEU A 15 -0.35 0.07 7.70
C LEU A 15 1.15 0.09 7.39
N GLU A 16 1.83 -0.99 7.76
CA GLU A 16 3.18 -1.30 7.30
C GLU A 16 3.08 -2.18 6.05
N ILE A 17 3.78 -1.79 4.98
CA ILE A 17 3.73 -2.50 3.70
C ILE A 17 4.85 -3.54 3.68
N GLU A 18 4.47 -4.81 3.66
CA GLU A 18 5.37 -5.95 3.80
C GLU A 18 5.93 -6.40 2.45
N SER A 19 5.09 -6.39 1.40
CA SER A 19 5.45 -6.89 0.08
C SER A 19 4.59 -6.29 -1.03
N LEU A 20 4.79 -6.73 -2.27
CA LEU A 20 3.93 -6.41 -3.41
C LEU A 20 3.13 -7.65 -3.82
N ALA A 21 1.90 -7.41 -4.27
CA ALA A 21 1.09 -8.37 -4.99
C ALA A 21 1.05 -8.03 -6.48
N PHE A 22 0.55 -8.98 -7.28
CA PHE A 22 0.34 -8.78 -8.71
C PHE A 22 -0.44 -7.49 -9.00
N GLY A 23 -0.02 -6.75 -10.03
CA GLY A 23 -0.56 -5.42 -10.35
C GLY A 23 0.03 -4.28 -9.50
N GLY A 24 1.07 -4.54 -8.71
CA GLY A 24 1.81 -3.50 -7.99
C GLY A 24 1.09 -2.94 -6.78
N MET A 25 0.25 -3.75 -6.16
CA MET A 25 -0.44 -3.39 -4.92
C MET A 25 0.45 -3.75 -3.74
N GLY A 26 0.64 -2.82 -2.81
CA GLY A 26 1.27 -3.12 -1.52
C GLY A 26 0.44 -4.13 -0.74
N VAL A 27 1.11 -5.00 0.02
CA VAL A 27 0.46 -5.99 0.89
C VAL A 27 0.76 -5.64 2.33
N ALA A 28 -0.30 -5.60 3.15
CA ALA A 28 -0.22 -5.41 4.59
C ALA A 28 -1.27 -6.31 5.27
N HIS A 29 -1.15 -6.49 6.58
CA HIS A 29 -2.15 -7.21 7.37
C HIS A 29 -2.85 -6.29 8.37
N LEU A 30 -4.19 -6.29 8.33
CA LEU A 30 -5.03 -5.60 9.31
C LEU A 30 -5.99 -6.61 9.94
N ASN A 31 -5.89 -6.82 11.25
CA ASN A 31 -6.69 -7.82 11.97
C ASN A 31 -6.68 -9.21 11.30
N GLN A 32 -5.49 -9.69 10.89
CA GLN A 32 -5.28 -10.97 10.20
C GLN A 32 -5.89 -11.05 8.79
N MET A 33 -6.47 -9.97 8.27
CA MET A 33 -6.92 -9.89 6.89
C MET A 33 -5.84 -9.28 6.01
N VAL A 34 -5.58 -9.94 4.88
CA VAL A 34 -4.75 -9.38 3.81
C VAL A 34 -5.39 -8.10 3.31
N THR A 35 -4.60 -7.03 3.26
CA THR A 35 -5.00 -5.69 2.83
C THR A 35 -4.15 -5.27 1.65
N PHE A 36 -4.78 -5.16 0.48
CA PHE A 36 -4.12 -4.67 -0.72
C PHE A 36 -4.16 -3.15 -0.75
N VAL A 37 -3.00 -2.50 -0.75
CA VAL A 37 -2.84 -1.05 -0.64
C VAL A 37 -2.35 -0.47 -1.96
N LYS A 38 -3.18 0.34 -2.60
CA LYS A 38 -2.79 1.07 -3.82
C LYS A 38 -1.81 2.20 -3.47
N ASN A 39 -0.83 2.45 -4.34
CA ASN A 39 0.16 3.51 -4.22
C ASN A 39 1.03 3.39 -2.95
N ALA A 40 1.50 2.17 -2.68
CA ALA A 40 2.38 1.90 -1.56
C ALA A 40 3.39 0.80 -1.94
N ILE A 41 4.64 0.96 -1.51
CA ILE A 41 5.74 0.04 -1.82
C ILE A 41 6.28 -0.64 -0.54
N PRO A 42 6.94 -1.80 -0.63
CA PRO A 42 7.45 -2.52 0.53
C PRO A 42 8.40 -1.67 1.38
N GLY A 43 8.29 -1.77 2.70
CA GLY A 43 9.07 -1.00 3.67
C GLY A 43 8.49 0.36 4.02
N GLN A 44 7.40 0.80 3.37
CA GLN A 44 6.69 2.02 3.78
C GLN A 44 5.79 1.77 4.99
N THR A 45 5.66 2.78 5.83
CA THR A 45 4.52 2.92 6.74
C THR A 45 3.62 4.04 6.23
N VAL A 46 2.34 3.75 6.01
CA VAL A 46 1.40 4.69 5.41
C VAL A 46 0.12 4.83 6.23
N THR A 47 -0.48 6.01 6.20
CA THR A 47 -1.91 6.17 6.49
C THR A 47 -2.69 5.75 5.24
N ALA A 48 -3.52 4.71 5.36
CA ALA A 48 -4.30 4.18 4.26
C ALA A 48 -5.79 4.21 4.56
N ARG A 49 -6.60 4.58 3.57
CA ARG A 49 -8.06 4.53 3.64
C ARG A 49 -8.58 3.23 3.09
N ILE A 50 -9.37 2.49 3.87
CA ILE A 50 -10.08 1.31 3.39
C ILE A 50 -11.10 1.73 2.32
N THR A 51 -10.87 1.32 1.08
CA THR A 51 -11.75 1.61 -0.06
C THR A 51 -12.82 0.54 -0.23
N LYS A 52 -12.53 -0.69 0.21
CA LYS A 52 -13.42 -1.84 0.07
C LYS A 52 -13.16 -2.87 1.16
N LYS A 53 -14.25 -3.48 1.64
CA LYS A 53 -14.21 -4.63 2.55
C LYS A 53 -14.83 -5.83 1.82
N ARG A 54 -14.08 -6.92 1.72
CA ARG A 54 -14.57 -8.24 1.32
C ARG A 54 -14.57 -9.19 2.51
N SER A 55 -15.09 -10.39 2.33
CA SER A 55 -15.11 -11.41 3.38
C SER A 55 -13.70 -11.91 3.74
N SER A 56 -12.79 -11.99 2.76
CA SER A 56 -11.45 -12.56 2.93
C SER A 56 -10.29 -11.57 2.83
N PHE A 57 -10.53 -10.35 2.33
CA PHE A 57 -9.49 -9.33 2.17
C PHE A 57 -10.05 -7.91 2.19
N LEU A 58 -9.16 -6.94 2.26
CA LEU A 58 -9.46 -5.52 2.20
C LEU A 58 -8.74 -4.90 1.01
N GLU A 59 -9.34 -3.87 0.42
CA GLU A 59 -8.64 -2.95 -0.48
C GLU A 59 -8.54 -1.60 0.21
N ALA A 60 -7.39 -0.97 0.07
CA ALA A 60 -7.09 0.34 0.62
C ALA A 60 -6.29 1.18 -0.39
N ARG A 61 -6.22 2.48 -0.14
CA ARG A 61 -5.36 3.40 -0.87
C ARG A 61 -4.53 4.20 0.12
N SER A 62 -3.22 4.28 -0.13
CA SER A 62 -2.33 5.17 0.61
C SER A 62 -2.78 6.63 0.47
N LEU A 63 -2.92 7.31 1.60
CA LEU A 63 -3.21 8.75 1.69
C LEU A 63 -1.93 9.54 1.93
N GLU A 64 -1.09 9.05 2.83
CA GLU A 64 0.13 9.71 3.30
C GLU A 64 1.18 8.66 3.67
N VAL A 65 2.44 8.94 3.33
CA VAL A 65 3.59 8.12 3.76
C VAL A 65 4.14 8.71 5.05
N LEU A 66 4.03 7.95 6.14
CA LEU A 66 4.52 8.32 7.47
C LEU A 66 6.01 7.99 7.65
N SER A 67 6.44 6.88 7.05
CA SER A 67 7.85 6.48 6.96
C SER A 67 8.11 5.93 5.57
N GLU A 68 9.14 6.47 4.92
CA GLU A 68 9.52 6.07 3.57
C GLU A 68 10.28 4.74 3.56
N SER A 69 10.19 4.02 2.44
CA SER A 69 10.95 2.79 2.22
C SER A 69 12.44 3.08 1.99
N PRO A 70 13.36 2.26 2.53
CA PRO A 70 14.78 2.35 2.16
C PRO A 70 15.04 2.02 0.69
N HIS A 71 14.07 1.45 -0.01
CA HIS A 71 14.09 1.08 -1.43
C HIS A 71 13.41 2.10 -2.32
N PHE A 72 12.99 3.23 -1.76
CA PHE A 72 12.38 4.31 -2.51
C PHE A 72 13.39 4.95 -3.48
N VAL A 73 12.93 5.23 -4.69
CA VAL A 73 13.63 6.06 -5.66
C VAL A 73 12.71 7.12 -6.22
N PRO A 74 13.20 8.33 -6.53
CA PRO A 74 12.40 9.33 -7.22
C PRO A 74 11.87 8.80 -8.56
N VAL A 75 10.59 9.06 -8.83
CA VAL A 75 9.94 8.66 -10.09
C VAL A 75 10.53 9.44 -11.26
N LYS A 76 10.65 8.77 -12.41
CA LYS A 76 11.18 9.38 -13.64
C LYS A 76 10.09 9.98 -14.52
N CYS A 77 8.88 9.44 -14.45
CA CYS A 77 7.72 9.89 -15.22
C CYS A 77 6.95 10.94 -14.40
N GLU A 78 6.84 12.15 -14.95
CA GLU A 78 6.06 13.23 -14.33
C GLU A 78 4.56 12.89 -14.22
N HIS A 79 4.06 11.96 -15.05
CA HIS A 79 2.66 11.51 -15.05
C HIS A 79 2.39 10.35 -14.08
N PHE A 80 3.40 9.88 -13.33
CA PHE A 80 3.31 8.66 -12.52
C PHE A 80 2.12 8.67 -11.55
N ALA A 81 1.80 9.82 -10.97
CA ALA A 81 0.72 9.95 -9.99
C ALA A 81 -0.69 9.74 -10.58
N ASP A 82 -0.89 10.03 -11.87
CA ASP A 82 -2.23 10.19 -12.47
C ASP A 82 -2.51 9.23 -13.63
N CYS A 83 -1.50 8.88 -14.44
CA CYS A 83 -1.68 8.13 -15.68
C CYS A 83 -2.08 6.65 -15.45
N GLY A 84 -1.60 6.04 -14.36
CA GLY A 84 -1.90 4.65 -14.02
C GLY A 84 -1.21 3.58 -14.87
N GLY A 85 -0.33 3.97 -15.80
CA GLY A 85 0.45 3.04 -16.63
C GLY A 85 1.59 2.33 -15.88
N CYS A 86 2.16 2.97 -14.86
CA CYS A 86 3.17 2.38 -13.97
C CYS A 86 2.65 2.37 -12.53
N THR A 87 3.01 1.35 -11.76
CA THR A 87 2.45 1.11 -10.42
C THR A 87 3.45 1.32 -9.29
N PHE A 88 4.74 1.11 -9.54
CA PHE A 88 5.81 1.19 -8.52
C PHE A 88 7.14 1.71 -9.10
N GLN A 89 7.10 2.73 -9.99
CA GLN A 89 8.32 3.34 -10.52
C GLN A 89 9.19 3.97 -9.42
N ASN A 90 8.59 4.21 -8.26
CA ASN A 90 9.22 4.69 -7.04
C ASN A 90 9.91 3.60 -6.21
N LEU A 91 9.96 2.34 -6.68
CA LEU A 91 10.70 1.25 -6.05
C LEU A 91 12.00 0.99 -6.83
N ASP A 92 13.12 0.74 -6.16
CA ASP A 92 14.37 0.43 -6.85
C ASP A 92 14.27 -0.87 -7.68
N TYR A 93 15.07 -0.93 -8.75
CA TYR A 93 14.96 -1.99 -9.75
C TYR A 93 15.20 -3.40 -9.18
N ASN A 94 16.07 -3.56 -8.20
CA ASN A 94 16.35 -4.88 -7.62
C ASN A 94 15.11 -5.43 -6.89
N HIS A 95 14.34 -4.54 -6.25
CA HIS A 95 13.08 -4.92 -5.62
C HIS A 95 11.93 -5.07 -6.62
N GLN A 96 11.97 -4.39 -7.76
CA GLN A 96 10.98 -4.60 -8.83
C GLN A 96 11.06 -6.01 -9.43
N ILE A 97 12.26 -6.57 -9.64
CA ILE A 97 12.45 -7.89 -10.25
C ILE A 97 12.25 -9.06 -9.29
N ALA A 98 12.29 -8.78 -7.98
CA ALA A 98 12.11 -9.78 -6.92
C ALA A 98 10.65 -9.88 -6.43
N ALA A 99 9.79 -8.93 -6.85
CA ALA A 99 8.38 -8.81 -6.46
C ALA A 99 7.44 -9.80 -7.17
#